data_AF-A0A3E1DWR9-F1
#
_entry.id   AF-A0A3E1DWR9-F1
#
_cell.length_a   1.000
_cell.length_b   1.000
_cell.length_c   1.000
_cell.angle_alpha   90.00
_cell.angle_beta   90.00
_cell.angle_gamma   90.00
#
_symmetry.space_group_name_H-M   'P 1'
#
loop_
_entity.id
_entity.type
_entity.pdbx_description
1 polymer ?
#
loop_
_entity_poly.entity_id
_entity_poly.type
_entity_poly.pdbx_seq_one_letter_code
_entity_poly.pdbx_strand_id
1 'polypeptide(L)'
;MPHDPNEQFDHAVLDKIEQSPIGAVPGTPAYQDALKRLYATHQAYADADHKDGHVTARSLTKLPSFHASNLEEVIAGRLNPEHLERNAGIFDRYVQSLPADRRARAEARRLQVAGKPVHHRKHDGTPVHDIIHSLFLVPGAGPHPGLPGNYLYGSLYETGHAATPWAINVHDSDDGAAVFEAPDLAAALVKLEELLASAPFNMNELETLEFRLV
;
A
#
# COMPACT_ATOMS: atom_id res chain seq x y z
N MET A 1 -13.26 13.01 30.15
CA MET A 1 -12.69 13.29 28.81
C MET A 1 -13.16 14.68 28.41
N PRO A 2 -12.27 15.66 28.18
CA PRO A 2 -12.68 16.92 27.57
C PRO A 2 -13.12 16.64 26.12
N HIS A 3 -14.27 17.19 25.72
CA HIS A 3 -14.77 17.11 24.34
C HIS A 3 -13.87 17.98 23.45
N ASP A 4 -13.37 17.43 22.34
CA ASP A 4 -12.61 18.22 21.38
C ASP A 4 -13.56 19.25 20.73
N PRO A 5 -13.33 20.56 20.89
CA PRO A 5 -14.22 21.59 20.35
C PRO A 5 -14.34 21.54 18.82
N ASN A 6 -13.44 20.85 18.11
CA ASN A 6 -13.43 20.74 16.65
C ASN A 6 -14.14 19.49 16.11
N GLU A 7 -14.46 18.51 16.97
CA GLU A 7 -14.93 17.17 16.58
C GLU A 7 -16.12 17.21 15.61
N GLN A 8 -17.15 18.02 15.92
CA GLN A 8 -18.33 18.15 15.07
C GLN A 8 -18.02 18.73 13.69
N PHE A 9 -17.12 19.70 13.64
CA PHE A 9 -16.74 20.34 12.38
C PHE A 9 -15.87 19.39 11.54
N ASP A 10 -14.92 18.71 12.16
CA ASP A 10 -14.05 17.74 11.50
C ASP A 10 -14.86 16.57 10.90
N HIS A 11 -15.88 16.08 11.62
CA HIS A 11 -16.84 15.11 11.07
C HIS A 11 -17.62 15.65 9.87
N ALA A 12 -18.09 16.90 9.92
CA ALA A 12 -18.79 17.51 8.79
C ALA A 12 -17.87 17.65 7.57
N VAL A 13 -16.57 17.91 7.76
CA VAL A 13 -15.58 17.94 6.69
C VAL A 13 -15.39 16.55 6.07
N LEU A 14 -15.28 15.49 6.89
CA LEU A 14 -15.20 14.10 6.39
C LEU A 14 -16.42 13.72 5.55
N ASP A 15 -17.63 14.02 6.01
CA ASP A 15 -18.85 13.75 5.26
C ASP A 15 -18.89 14.53 3.94
N LYS A 16 -18.36 15.76 3.93
CA LYS A 16 -18.27 16.59 2.73
C LYS A 16 -17.30 16.02 1.71
N ILE A 17 -16.16 15.48 2.16
CA ILE A 17 -15.19 14.78 1.31
C ILE A 17 -15.88 13.59 0.63
N GLU A 18 -16.61 12.77 1.38
CA GLU A 18 -17.24 11.56 0.85
C GLU A 18 -18.42 11.83 -0.10
N GLN A 19 -19.14 12.92 0.09
CA GLN A 19 -20.23 13.33 -0.80
C GLN A 19 -19.70 13.96 -2.10
N SER A 20 -18.43 14.37 -2.12
CA SER A 20 -17.80 14.96 -3.30
C SER A 20 -17.22 13.88 -4.22
N PRO A 21 -17.56 13.86 -5.52
CA PRO A 21 -16.98 12.91 -6.48
C PRO A 21 -15.45 12.96 -6.59
N ILE A 22 -14.85 14.10 -6.26
CA ILE A 22 -13.40 14.36 -6.33
C ILE A 22 -12.79 14.70 -4.95
N GLY A 23 -13.54 14.47 -3.87
CA GLY A 23 -13.06 14.78 -2.52
C GLY A 23 -12.81 16.27 -2.20
N ALA A 24 -13.42 17.20 -2.96
CA ALA A 24 -13.18 18.63 -2.80
C ALA A 24 -13.86 19.22 -1.56
N VAL A 25 -13.14 20.10 -0.88
CA VAL A 25 -13.65 20.92 0.22
C VAL A 25 -13.40 22.42 -0.05
N PRO A 26 -14.18 23.34 0.54
CA PRO A 26 -13.93 24.77 0.41
C PRO A 26 -12.49 25.17 0.81
N GLY A 27 -11.83 25.99 0.00
CA GLY A 27 -10.47 26.50 0.25
C GLY A 27 -10.36 27.57 1.35
N THR A 28 -11.30 27.61 2.29
CA THR A 28 -11.28 28.60 3.39
C THR A 28 -10.33 28.16 4.51
N PRO A 29 -9.75 29.09 5.29
CA PRO A 29 -8.81 28.75 6.38
C PRO A 29 -9.35 27.70 7.36
N ALA A 30 -10.63 27.78 7.75
CA ALA A 30 -11.23 26.83 8.67
C ALA A 30 -11.20 25.38 8.16
N TYR A 31 -11.50 25.16 6.87
CA TYR A 31 -11.42 23.84 6.25
C TYR A 31 -9.99 23.35 6.10
N GLN A 32 -9.04 24.25 5.80
CA GLN A 32 -7.63 23.89 5.73
C GLN A 32 -7.07 23.47 7.10
N ASP A 33 -7.48 24.13 8.17
CA ASP A 33 -7.09 23.75 9.52
C ASP A 33 -7.75 22.43 9.96
N ALA A 34 -9.00 22.17 9.57
CA ALA A 34 -9.65 20.88 9.77
C ALA A 34 -8.92 19.75 9.00
N LEU A 35 -8.58 19.96 7.72
CA LEU A 35 -7.82 18.99 6.94
C LEU A 35 -6.46 18.66 7.59
N LYS A 36 -5.73 19.67 8.10
CA LYS A 36 -4.47 19.42 8.81
C LYS A 36 -4.67 18.51 10.02
N ARG A 37 -5.72 18.73 10.83
CA ARG A 37 -6.05 17.86 11.98
C ARG A 37 -6.44 16.46 11.53
N LEU A 38 -7.27 16.34 10.50
CA LEU A 38 -7.71 15.06 9.95
C LEU A 38 -6.54 14.25 9.36
N TYR A 39 -5.57 14.92 8.73
CA TYR A 39 -4.35 14.28 8.24
C TYR A 39 -3.44 13.83 9.38
N ALA A 40 -3.28 14.68 10.41
CA ALA A 40 -2.48 14.34 11.58
C ALA A 40 -3.08 13.18 12.41
N THR A 41 -4.38 12.94 12.28
CA THR A 41 -5.11 11.83 12.93
C THR A 41 -5.43 10.70 11.96
N HIS A 42 -4.87 10.73 10.75
CA HIS A 42 -5.02 9.70 9.71
C HIS A 42 -6.48 9.38 9.34
N GLN A 43 -7.39 10.35 9.49
CA GLN A 43 -8.79 10.20 9.10
C GLN A 43 -9.05 10.60 7.65
N ALA A 44 -8.15 11.37 7.06
CA ALA A 44 -8.17 11.74 5.64
C ALA A 44 -6.77 11.73 5.04
N TYR A 45 -6.71 11.60 3.72
CA TYR A 45 -5.49 11.56 2.92
C TYR A 45 -5.68 12.33 1.61
N ALA A 46 -4.56 12.65 0.95
CA ALA A 46 -4.61 13.24 -0.39
C ALA A 46 -5.15 12.22 -1.41
N ASP A 47 -6.05 12.65 -2.28
CA ASP A 47 -6.57 11.82 -3.38
C ASP A 47 -5.48 11.64 -4.46
N ALA A 48 -5.22 10.40 -4.84
CA ALA A 48 -4.25 10.08 -5.89
C ALA A 48 -4.76 10.46 -7.29
N ASP A 49 -6.07 10.48 -7.50
CA ASP A 49 -6.74 10.69 -8.78
C ASP A 49 -7.06 12.17 -9.05
N HIS A 50 -7.20 12.99 -8.01
CA HIS A 50 -7.59 14.40 -8.16
C HIS A 50 -6.64 15.33 -7.42
N LYS A 51 -6.09 16.30 -8.16
CA LYS A 51 -5.28 17.37 -7.57
C LYS A 51 -6.12 18.15 -6.56
N ASP A 52 -5.55 18.36 -5.37
CA ASP A 52 -6.19 19.05 -4.24
C ASP A 52 -7.48 18.34 -3.74
N GLY A 53 -7.71 17.09 -4.17
CA GLY A 53 -8.76 16.22 -3.67
C GLY A 53 -8.35 15.46 -2.42
N HIS A 54 -9.34 14.93 -1.71
CA HIS A 54 -9.15 14.20 -0.46
C HIS A 54 -9.94 12.89 -0.45
N VAL A 55 -9.44 11.89 0.26
CA VAL A 55 -10.15 10.64 0.54
C VAL A 55 -10.17 10.39 2.04
N THR A 56 -11.23 9.78 2.57
CA THR A 56 -11.32 9.45 3.99
C THR A 56 -10.80 8.04 4.25
N ALA A 57 -10.24 7.78 5.43
CA ALA A 57 -9.90 6.42 5.85
C ALA A 57 -11.12 5.48 5.76
N ARG A 58 -12.30 5.97 6.17
CA ARG A 58 -13.59 5.25 6.06
C ARG A 58 -13.93 4.82 4.63
N SER A 59 -13.59 5.63 3.63
CA SER A 59 -13.79 5.27 2.22
C SER A 59 -12.79 4.20 1.76
N LEU A 60 -11.52 4.30 2.21
CA LEU A 60 -10.46 3.36 1.85
C LEU A 60 -10.65 1.98 2.48
N THR A 61 -11.23 1.86 3.68
CA THR A 61 -11.54 0.57 4.32
C THR A 61 -12.51 -0.30 3.50
N LYS A 62 -13.25 0.29 2.56
CA LYS A 62 -14.18 -0.44 1.68
C LYS A 62 -13.49 -1.02 0.44
N LEU A 63 -12.23 -0.64 0.20
CA LEU A 63 -11.48 -1.08 -0.97
C LEU A 63 -10.77 -2.42 -0.67
N PRO A 64 -10.66 -3.31 -1.67
CA PRO A 64 -9.96 -4.58 -1.50
C PRO A 64 -8.44 -4.37 -1.46
N SER A 65 -7.73 -5.22 -0.71
CA SER A 65 -6.29 -5.41 -0.90
C SER A 65 -6.03 -6.45 -2.00
N PHE A 66 -4.93 -6.31 -2.73
CA PHE A 66 -4.50 -7.24 -3.76
C PHE A 66 -3.18 -7.88 -3.35
N HIS A 67 -3.14 -9.19 -3.26
CA HIS A 67 -1.94 -10.00 -3.04
C HIS A 67 -2.15 -11.33 -3.75
N ALA A 68 -1.15 -12.21 -3.77
CA ALA A 68 -1.29 -13.52 -4.39
C ALA A 68 -2.55 -14.25 -3.85
N SER A 69 -3.41 -14.72 -4.76
CA SER A 69 -4.68 -15.39 -4.43
C SER A 69 -4.51 -16.69 -3.64
N ASN A 70 -3.33 -17.30 -3.75
CA ASN A 70 -2.93 -18.50 -3.04
C ASN A 70 -1.97 -18.21 -1.85
N LEU A 71 -1.88 -16.95 -1.40
CA LEU A 71 -1.03 -16.56 -0.26
C LEU A 71 -1.39 -17.34 1.01
N GLU A 72 -2.68 -17.51 1.30
CA GLU A 72 -3.16 -18.26 2.47
C GLU A 72 -2.73 -19.74 2.46
N GLU A 73 -2.63 -20.35 1.27
CA GLU A 73 -2.14 -21.73 1.14
C GLU A 73 -0.65 -21.83 1.46
N VAL A 74 0.13 -20.81 1.11
CA VAL A 74 1.55 -20.71 1.42
C VAL A 74 1.76 -20.46 2.91
N ILE A 75 1.01 -19.53 3.51
CA ILE A 75 1.03 -19.27 4.96
C ILE A 75 0.69 -20.54 5.76
N ALA A 76 -0.32 -21.29 5.31
CA ALA A 76 -0.71 -22.55 5.93
C ALA A 76 0.30 -23.70 5.68
N GLY A 77 1.38 -23.47 4.94
CA GLY A 77 2.37 -24.49 4.57
C GLY A 77 1.83 -25.58 3.63
N ARG A 78 0.68 -25.34 2.99
CA ARG A 78 0.03 -26.28 2.06
C ARG A 78 0.52 -26.14 0.62
N LEU A 79 1.13 -25.01 0.29
CA LEU A 79 1.69 -24.72 -1.02
C LEU A 79 3.12 -24.18 -0.89
N ASN A 80 4.01 -24.60 -1.79
CA ASN A 80 5.36 -24.05 -1.87
C ASN A 80 5.29 -22.58 -2.37
N PRO A 81 5.97 -21.62 -1.70
CA PRO A 81 6.07 -20.22 -2.13
C PRO A 81 6.44 -20.00 -3.61
N GLU A 82 7.18 -20.91 -4.24
CA GLU A 82 7.50 -20.85 -5.68
C GLU A 82 6.25 -20.85 -6.58
N HIS A 83 5.11 -21.31 -6.06
CA HIS A 83 3.83 -21.34 -6.77
C HIS A 83 2.96 -20.11 -6.51
N LEU A 84 3.42 -19.11 -5.77
CA LEU A 84 2.66 -17.86 -5.58
C LEU A 84 2.22 -17.29 -6.93
N GLU A 85 0.99 -16.75 -6.97
CA GLU A 85 0.49 -16.03 -8.14
C GLU A 85 1.51 -15.01 -8.63
N ARG A 86 1.75 -14.98 -9.94
CA ARG A 86 2.69 -14.05 -10.55
C ARG A 86 2.21 -12.61 -10.36
N ASN A 87 3.16 -11.70 -10.12
CA ASN A 87 2.89 -10.26 -9.92
C ASN A 87 2.03 -9.63 -11.01
N ALA A 88 2.17 -10.09 -12.26
CA ALA A 88 1.32 -9.65 -13.37
C ALA A 88 -0.17 -9.91 -13.11
N GLY A 89 -0.54 -11.08 -12.59
CA GLY A 89 -1.94 -11.42 -12.28
C GLY A 89 -2.50 -10.60 -11.12
N ILE A 90 -1.68 -10.35 -10.10
CA ILE A 90 -2.06 -9.50 -8.96
C ILE A 90 -2.33 -8.07 -9.43
N PHE A 91 -1.43 -7.53 -10.27
CA PHE A 91 -1.58 -6.20 -10.84
C PHE A 91 -2.77 -6.10 -11.82
N ASP A 92 -3.04 -7.15 -12.61
CA ASP A 92 -4.21 -7.20 -13.49
C ASP A 92 -5.52 -7.07 -12.71
N ARG A 93 -5.66 -7.77 -11.58
CA ARG A 93 -6.84 -7.67 -10.70
C ARG A 93 -7.01 -6.25 -10.14
N TYR A 94 -5.91 -5.62 -9.73
CA TYR A 94 -5.91 -4.22 -9.32
C TYR A 94 -6.40 -3.29 -10.45
N VAL A 95 -5.81 -3.36 -11.64
CA VAL A 95 -6.21 -2.52 -12.78
C VAL A 95 -7.67 -2.73 -13.14
N GLN A 96 -8.15 -3.98 -13.14
CA GLN A 96 -9.55 -4.29 -13.46
C GLN A 96 -10.54 -3.75 -12.43
N SER A 97 -10.14 -3.63 -11.17
CA SER A 97 -10.98 -3.04 -10.11
C SER A 97 -11.23 -1.54 -10.29
N LEU A 98 -10.37 -0.86 -11.04
CA LEU A 98 -10.45 0.60 -11.20
C LEU A 98 -11.53 1.03 -12.21
N PRO A 99 -12.12 2.22 -12.01
CA PRO A 99 -12.85 2.95 -13.05
C PRO A 99 -12.07 3.11 -14.35
N ALA A 100 -12.76 3.09 -15.50
CA ALA A 100 -12.15 3.02 -16.83
C ALA A 100 -11.17 4.18 -17.12
N ASP A 101 -11.48 5.37 -16.64
CA ASP A 101 -10.67 6.59 -16.74
C ASP A 101 -9.34 6.51 -15.96
N ARG A 102 -9.26 5.64 -14.93
CA ARG A 102 -8.06 5.46 -14.09
C ARG A 102 -7.16 4.32 -14.56
N ARG A 103 -7.70 3.37 -15.34
CA ARG A 103 -6.97 2.18 -15.81
C ARG A 103 -5.72 2.52 -16.63
N ALA A 104 -5.82 3.47 -17.55
CA ALA A 104 -4.68 3.87 -18.38
C ALA A 104 -3.51 4.42 -17.56
N ARG A 105 -3.82 5.19 -16.51
CA ARG A 105 -2.82 5.75 -15.59
C ARG A 105 -2.21 4.66 -14.70
N ALA A 106 -2.99 3.66 -14.29
CA ALA A 106 -2.49 2.51 -13.56
C ALA A 106 -1.58 1.65 -14.44
N GLU A 107 -1.98 1.37 -15.68
CA GLU A 107 -1.18 0.61 -16.64
C GLU A 107 0.17 1.25 -16.95
N ALA A 108 0.25 2.58 -16.99
CA ALA A 108 1.52 3.30 -17.15
C ALA A 108 2.54 2.98 -16.01
N ARG A 109 2.08 2.52 -14.85
CA ARG A 109 2.91 2.12 -13.70
C ARG A 109 3.25 0.62 -13.68
N ARG A 110 2.75 -0.18 -14.62
CA ARG A 110 2.94 -1.65 -14.62
C ARG A 110 4.40 -2.06 -14.55
N LEU A 111 5.27 -1.44 -15.34
CA LEU A 111 6.70 -1.78 -15.34
C LEU A 111 7.38 -1.47 -14.00
N GLN A 112 6.99 -0.36 -13.36
CA GLN A 112 7.51 0.04 -12.05
C GLN A 112 7.06 -0.94 -10.95
N VAL A 113 5.77 -1.33 -10.97
CA VAL A 113 5.12 -2.05 -9.87
C VAL A 113 5.22 -3.58 -10.03
N ALA A 114 4.93 -4.10 -11.22
CA ALA A 114 4.87 -5.54 -11.50
C ALA A 114 5.99 -6.03 -12.43
N GLY A 115 6.73 -5.11 -13.06
CA GLY A 115 7.67 -5.39 -14.16
C GLY A 115 9.08 -5.80 -13.75
N LYS A 116 9.40 -5.95 -12.46
CA LYS A 116 10.71 -6.42 -12.02
C LYS A 116 10.63 -7.89 -11.56
N PRO A 117 10.88 -8.88 -12.43
CA PRO A 117 11.42 -10.13 -11.94
C PRO A 117 12.82 -9.83 -11.40
N VAL A 118 13.03 -10.05 -10.11
CA VAL A 118 14.35 -9.97 -9.48
C VAL A 118 15.16 -11.19 -9.95
N HIS A 119 15.60 -11.17 -11.20
CA HIS A 119 16.57 -12.13 -11.71
C HIS A 119 17.96 -11.70 -11.24
N HIS A 120 18.30 -11.99 -9.98
CA HIS A 120 19.70 -11.95 -9.57
C HIS A 120 20.42 -13.15 -10.20
N ARG A 121 20.91 -13.00 -11.44
CA ARG A 121 21.91 -13.91 -12.01
C ARG A 121 23.24 -13.68 -11.29
N LYS A 122 23.82 -14.72 -10.68
CA LYS A 122 25.26 -14.72 -10.43
C LYS A 122 26.01 -14.78 -11.77
N HIS A 123 27.17 -14.13 -11.81
CA HIS A 123 28.05 -14.03 -12.97
C HIS A 123 28.71 -15.37 -13.38
N ASP A 124 28.36 -16.48 -12.70
CA ASP A 124 29.03 -17.79 -12.77
C ASP A 124 28.21 -18.90 -13.47
N GLY A 125 26.99 -18.62 -13.93
CA GLY A 125 26.21 -19.57 -14.74
C GLY A 125 25.60 -20.75 -13.96
N THR A 126 25.64 -20.73 -12.63
CA THR A 126 24.95 -21.73 -11.81
C THR A 126 23.44 -21.41 -11.76
N PRO A 127 22.52 -22.39 -11.91
CA PRO A 127 21.09 -22.14 -11.73
C PRO A 127 20.84 -21.71 -10.29
N VAL A 128 20.45 -20.46 -10.09
CA VAL A 128 20.06 -19.92 -8.79
C VAL A 128 18.58 -20.24 -8.60
N HIS A 129 18.21 -20.69 -7.39
CA HIS A 129 16.83 -20.78 -6.93
C HIS A 129 16.08 -19.49 -7.30
N ASP A 130 14.91 -19.59 -7.92
CA ASP A 130 14.14 -18.41 -8.30
C ASP A 130 13.78 -17.66 -7.01
N ILE A 131 14.38 -16.49 -6.82
CA ILE A 131 14.13 -15.63 -5.66
C ILE A 131 12.66 -15.32 -5.61
N ILE A 132 12.03 -15.63 -4.48
CA ILE A 132 10.63 -15.34 -4.26
C ILE A 132 10.46 -13.83 -4.23
N HIS A 133 9.54 -13.31 -5.04
CA HIS A 133 9.17 -11.90 -5.07
C HIS A 133 7.67 -11.78 -5.36
N SER A 134 6.89 -11.52 -4.31
CA SER A 134 5.43 -11.44 -4.38
C SER A 134 4.95 -10.02 -4.15
N LEU A 135 4.25 -9.47 -5.15
CA LEU A 135 3.62 -8.15 -5.11
C LEU A 135 2.38 -8.16 -4.22
N PHE A 136 2.15 -7.05 -3.52
CA PHE A 136 0.85 -6.70 -2.98
C PHE A 136 0.54 -5.22 -3.23
N LEU A 137 -0.75 -4.88 -3.22
CA LEU A 137 -1.26 -3.52 -3.23
C LEU A 137 -2.30 -3.39 -2.13
N VAL A 138 -2.23 -2.33 -1.35
CA VAL A 138 -3.14 -2.06 -0.23
C VAL A 138 -3.69 -0.65 -0.31
N PRO A 139 -4.96 -0.41 0.06
CA PRO A 139 -5.50 0.93 0.18
C PRO A 139 -4.68 1.73 1.20
N GLY A 140 -4.34 2.97 0.87
CA GLY A 140 -3.53 3.81 1.74
C GLY A 140 -2.94 5.03 1.05
N ALA A 141 -2.08 5.73 1.76
CA ALA A 141 -1.35 6.88 1.25
C ALA A 141 0.04 6.98 1.88
N GLY A 142 0.96 7.68 1.22
CA GLY A 142 2.28 7.98 1.76
C GLY A 142 2.51 9.48 1.91
N PRO A 143 3.77 9.89 2.08
CA PRO A 143 4.19 11.27 1.87
C PRO A 143 3.78 11.80 0.49
N HIS A 144 3.78 10.93 -0.53
CA HIS A 144 3.25 11.22 -1.85
C HIS A 144 1.90 10.51 -2.07
N PRO A 145 1.07 11.02 -2.99
CA PRO A 145 -0.14 10.31 -3.38
C PRO A 145 0.17 8.88 -3.85
N GLY A 146 -0.72 7.94 -3.55
CA GLY A 146 -0.58 6.55 -3.98
C GLY A 146 -0.74 6.36 -5.49
N LEU A 147 -0.76 5.11 -5.91
CA LEU A 147 -1.24 4.71 -7.23
C LEU A 147 -2.73 5.06 -7.40
N PRO A 148 -3.25 5.07 -8.65
CA PRO A 148 -4.67 5.33 -8.91
C PRO A 148 -5.61 4.54 -8.01
N GLY A 149 -6.64 5.19 -7.48
CA GLY A 149 -7.52 4.61 -6.45
C GLY A 149 -6.95 4.61 -5.04
N ASN A 150 -5.87 5.35 -4.77
CA ASN A 150 -5.22 5.45 -3.46
C ASN A 150 -4.67 4.11 -2.95
N TYR A 151 -3.80 3.50 -3.76
CA TYR A 151 -3.09 2.27 -3.41
C TYR A 151 -1.60 2.51 -3.18
N LEU A 152 -1.09 1.98 -2.08
CA LEU A 152 0.33 1.70 -1.92
C LEU A 152 0.66 0.37 -2.59
N TYR A 153 1.88 0.21 -3.08
CA TYR A 153 2.35 -1.08 -3.60
C TYR A 153 3.57 -1.55 -2.81
N GLY A 154 3.74 -2.86 -2.71
CA GLY A 154 4.84 -3.43 -1.97
C GLY A 154 5.18 -4.82 -2.42
N SER A 155 6.28 -5.36 -1.91
CA SER A 155 6.65 -6.75 -2.19
C SER A 155 7.27 -7.43 -0.98
N LEU A 156 6.93 -8.71 -0.83
CA LEU A 156 7.66 -9.67 -0.02
C LEU A 156 8.72 -10.32 -0.92
N TYR A 157 9.98 -10.29 -0.52
CA TYR A 157 11.05 -10.89 -1.31
C TYR A 157 12.23 -11.40 -0.49
N GLU A 158 12.98 -12.33 -1.06
CA GLU A 158 14.26 -12.78 -0.51
C GLU A 158 15.37 -11.80 -0.92
N THR A 159 16.12 -11.28 0.07
CA THR A 159 17.12 -10.21 -0.11
C THR A 159 18.49 -10.73 -0.54
N GLY A 160 18.76 -12.03 -0.37
CA GLY A 160 20.09 -12.63 -0.50
C GLY A 160 21.07 -12.24 0.62
N HIS A 161 20.63 -11.51 1.65
CA HIS A 161 21.44 -11.15 2.81
C HIS A 161 21.32 -12.21 3.92
N ALA A 162 22.44 -12.85 4.29
CA ALA A 162 22.41 -14.01 5.18
C ALA A 162 21.87 -13.76 6.60
N ALA A 163 21.92 -12.52 7.12
CA ALA A 163 21.40 -12.19 8.44
C ALA A 163 19.89 -11.90 8.46
N THR A 164 19.37 -11.29 7.39
CA THR A 164 17.95 -10.96 7.18
C THR A 164 17.57 -11.33 5.75
N PRO A 165 17.40 -12.64 5.46
CA PRO A 165 17.22 -13.12 4.10
C PRO A 165 15.88 -12.71 3.50
N TRP A 166 14.95 -12.14 4.28
CA TRP A 166 13.63 -11.74 3.81
C TRP A 166 13.35 -10.28 4.11
N ALA A 167 12.61 -9.62 3.22
CA ALA A 167 12.15 -8.27 3.43
C ALA A 167 10.74 -8.04 2.88
N ILE A 168 10.04 -7.09 3.48
CA ILE A 168 8.81 -6.49 2.98
C ILE A 168 9.09 -5.02 2.71
N ASN A 169 8.88 -4.58 1.47
CA ASN A 169 8.89 -3.16 1.13
C ASN A 169 7.48 -2.67 0.86
N VAL A 170 7.20 -1.43 1.26
CA VAL A 170 5.98 -0.68 0.91
C VAL A 170 6.40 0.63 0.28
N HIS A 171 5.74 1.02 -0.80
CA HIS A 171 6.03 2.20 -1.59
C HIS A 171 4.77 3.02 -1.87
N ASP A 172 4.92 4.34 -1.84
CA ASP A 172 4.00 5.25 -2.53
C ASP A 172 4.37 5.41 -4.01
N SER A 173 3.70 6.32 -4.74
CA SER A 173 3.92 6.43 -6.19
C SER A 173 5.21 7.13 -6.62
N ASP A 174 5.93 7.77 -5.69
CA ASP A 174 7.09 8.63 -5.96
C ASP A 174 8.28 8.28 -5.05
N ASP A 175 8.54 6.98 -4.93
CA ASP A 175 9.68 6.37 -4.22
C ASP A 175 9.75 6.59 -2.70
N GLY A 176 8.70 7.14 -2.06
CA GLY A 176 8.56 7.03 -0.62
C GLY A 176 8.52 5.55 -0.23
N ALA A 177 9.33 5.13 0.74
CA ALA A 177 9.53 3.72 1.03
C ALA A 177 9.56 3.41 2.53
N ALA A 178 9.02 2.25 2.90
CA ALA A 178 9.12 1.67 4.24
C ALA A 178 9.54 0.21 4.11
N VAL A 179 10.45 -0.25 4.97
CA VAL A 179 11.06 -1.59 4.88
C VAL A 179 10.99 -2.30 6.23
N PHE A 180 10.59 -3.57 6.19
CA PHE A 180 10.75 -4.51 7.29
C PHE A 180 11.66 -5.65 6.85
N GLU A 181 12.61 -6.04 7.69
CA GLU A 181 13.57 -7.11 7.43
C GLU A 181 13.32 -8.26 8.41
N ALA A 182 13.33 -9.50 7.91
CA ALA A 182 12.99 -10.69 8.67
C ALA A 182 14.09 -11.76 8.56
N PRO A 183 14.29 -12.56 9.62
CA PRO A 183 15.30 -13.62 9.65
C PRO A 183 14.91 -14.85 8.81
N ASP A 184 13.62 -15.06 8.56
CA ASP A 184 13.10 -16.18 7.77
C ASP A 184 11.74 -15.83 7.13
N LEU A 185 11.29 -16.71 6.22
CA LEU A 185 10.05 -16.53 5.48
C LEU A 185 8.82 -16.54 6.40
N ALA A 186 8.81 -17.35 7.45
CA ALA A 186 7.66 -17.47 8.33
C ALA A 186 7.42 -16.15 9.08
N ALA A 187 8.48 -15.55 9.62
CA ALA A 187 8.44 -14.24 10.26
C ALA A 187 7.99 -13.15 9.26
N ALA A 188 8.48 -13.19 8.01
CA ALA A 188 8.05 -12.27 6.97
C ALA A 188 6.57 -12.45 6.61
N LEU A 189 6.07 -13.68 6.49
CA LEU A 189 4.67 -13.94 6.19
C LEU A 189 3.73 -13.46 7.30
N VAL A 190 4.09 -13.69 8.57
CA VAL A 190 3.32 -13.18 9.72
C VAL A 190 3.24 -11.66 9.69
N LYS A 191 4.37 -10.99 9.42
CA LYS A 191 4.38 -9.52 9.32
C LYS A 191 3.59 -9.01 8.11
N LEU A 192 3.61 -9.75 6.99
CA LEU A 192 2.79 -9.43 5.83
C LEU A 192 1.29 -9.54 6.15
N GLU A 193 0.85 -10.56 6.88
CA GLU A 193 -0.56 -10.67 7.33
C GLU A 193 -0.96 -9.50 8.23
N GLU A 194 -0.10 -9.13 9.19
CA GLU A 194 -0.31 -7.96 10.06
C GLU A 194 -0.42 -6.66 9.25
N LEU A 195 0.47 -6.45 8.28
CA LEU A 195 0.44 -5.30 7.38
C LEU A 195 -0.85 -5.24 6.56
N LEU A 196 -1.23 -6.36 5.94
CA LEU A 196 -2.45 -6.46 5.13
C LEU A 196 -3.72 -6.20 5.96
N ALA A 197 -3.76 -6.70 7.20
CA ALA A 197 -4.87 -6.50 8.12
C ALA A 197 -4.94 -5.07 8.68
N SER A 198 -3.84 -4.34 8.68
CA SER A 198 -3.76 -2.95 9.15
C SER A 198 -4.22 -1.94 8.11
N ALA A 199 -4.41 -2.34 6.84
CA ALA A 199 -4.88 -1.44 5.80
C ALA A 199 -6.34 -0.99 6.04
N PRO A 200 -6.69 0.29 5.76
CA PRO A 200 -5.83 1.32 5.20
C PRO A 200 -4.95 2.00 6.25
N PHE A 201 -3.79 2.49 5.83
CA PHE A 201 -2.87 3.26 6.66
C PHE A 201 -2.15 4.35 5.85
N ASN A 202 -1.61 5.34 6.54
CA ASN A 202 -0.52 6.17 6.04
C ASN A 202 0.81 5.45 6.22
N MET A 203 1.74 5.55 5.26
CA MET A 203 3.07 4.94 5.39
C MET A 203 3.81 5.35 6.66
N ASN A 204 3.60 6.57 7.17
CA ASN A 204 4.23 7.03 8.41
C ASN A 204 3.76 6.24 9.64
N GLU A 205 2.59 5.60 9.58
CA GLU A 205 2.07 4.77 10.68
C GLU A 205 2.82 3.42 10.77
N LEU A 206 3.53 3.02 9.72
CA LEU A 206 4.23 1.72 9.66
C LEU A 206 5.41 1.62 10.63
N GLU A 207 5.94 2.73 11.15
CA GLU A 207 6.92 2.70 12.23
C GLU A 207 6.38 1.98 13.47
N THR A 208 5.07 2.09 13.74
CA THR A 208 4.42 1.36 14.83
C THR A 208 4.32 -0.15 14.60
N LEU A 209 4.45 -0.58 13.34
CA LEU A 209 4.53 -1.98 12.91
C LEU A 209 5.97 -2.45 12.71
N GLU A 210 6.95 -1.67 13.19
CA GLU A 210 8.39 -1.96 13.15
C GLU A 210 9.02 -1.80 11.75
N PHE A 211 8.34 -1.14 10.82
CA PHE A 211 8.96 -0.76 9.55
C PHE A 211 9.86 0.44 9.74
N ARG A 212 10.97 0.46 9.01
CA ARG A 212 11.87 1.59 8.91
C ARG A 212 11.54 2.39 7.66
N LEU A 213 11.19 3.67 7.83
CA LEU A 213 11.05 4.62 6.72
C LEU A 213 12.43 4.89 6.11
N VAL A 214 12.49 5.02 4.77
CA VAL A 214 13.73 5.18 3.98
C VAL A 214 13.75 6.52 3.27
#